data_AF-A0A7T5JDM0-F1
#
_entry.id   AF-A0A7T5JDM0-F1
#
_cell.length_a   1.000
_cell.length_b   1.000
_cell.length_c   1.000
_cell.angle_alpha   90.00
_cell.angle_beta   90.00
_cell.angle_gamma   90.00
#
_symmetry.space_group_name_H-M   'P 1'
#
loop_
_entity.id
_entity.type
_entity.pdbx_description
1 polymer ?
#
loop_
_entity_poly.entity_id
_entity_poly.type
_entity_poly.pdbx_seq_one_letter_code
_entity_poly.pdbx_strand_id
1 'polypeptide(L)'
;MQVCQHRTCLRHQGAAVLAAFQAHRSAHILVTASGCMGQCSSGPTVHILPDDTWYCRLRPGDVDTIVSQHLGQGQPVTDHLHSRFHPPPED
;
A
#
# COMPACT_ATOMS: atom_id res chain seq x y z
N MET A 1 0.09 6.25 -6.66
CA MET A 1 0.50 5.55 -5.43
C MET A 1 1.99 5.27 -5.43
N GLN A 2 2.58 5.14 -4.24
CA GLN A 2 4.01 4.89 -4.02
C GLN A 2 4.20 3.63 -3.16
N VAL A 3 5.09 2.73 -3.57
CA VAL A 3 5.43 1.50 -2.83
C VAL A 3 6.86 1.60 -2.31
N CYS A 4 7.06 1.51 -1.00
CA CYS A 4 8.39 1.61 -0.40
C CYS A 4 9.29 0.43 -0.83
N GLN A 5 10.43 0.75 -1.43
CA GLN A 5 11.44 -0.21 -1.88
C GLN A 5 12.74 -0.11 -1.07
N HIS A 6 12.69 0.40 0.16
CA HIS A 6 13.88 0.45 1.02
C HIS A 6 14.12 -0.89 1.77
N ARG A 7 15.30 -1.00 2.40
CA ARG A 7 15.87 -2.23 2.99
C ARG A 7 14.87 -3.13 3.72
N THR A 8 14.10 -2.59 4.66
CA THR A 8 13.15 -3.39 5.45
C THR A 8 11.95 -3.84 4.62
N CYS A 9 11.37 -2.94 3.81
CA CYS A 9 10.26 -3.31 2.94
C CYS A 9 10.69 -4.38 1.92
N LEU A 10 11.89 -4.28 1.35
CA LEU A 10 12.43 -5.32 0.45
C LEU A 10 12.56 -6.68 1.14
N ARG A 11 13.05 -6.73 2.39
CA ARG A 11 13.10 -7.98 3.17
C ARG A 11 11.72 -8.60 3.40
N HIS A 12 10.68 -7.76 3.50
CA HIS A 12 9.29 -8.20 3.64
C HIS A 12 8.53 -8.25 2.30
N GLN A 13 9.22 -8.54 1.19
CA GLN A 13 8.63 -8.73 -0.14
C GLN A 13 8.09 -7.47 -0.83
N GLY A 14 8.56 -6.28 -0.46
CA GLY A 14 8.14 -5.00 -1.06
C GLY A 14 8.31 -4.96 -2.59
N ALA A 15 9.33 -5.63 -3.15
CA ALA A 15 9.50 -5.75 -4.60
C ALA A 15 8.37 -6.54 -5.26
N ALA A 16 7.91 -7.63 -4.64
CA ALA A 16 6.79 -8.42 -5.14
C ALA A 16 5.47 -7.66 -4.99
N VAL A 17 5.29 -6.86 -3.92
CA VAL A 17 4.12 -5.98 -3.77
C VAL A 17 4.08 -4.93 -4.88
N LEU A 18 5.21 -4.28 -5.18
CA LEU A 18 5.30 -3.32 -6.29
C LEU A 18 4.95 -3.97 -7.63
N ALA A 19 5.54 -5.14 -7.92
CA ALA A 19 5.29 -5.87 -9.15
C ALA A 19 3.81 -6.28 -9.29
N ALA A 20 3.18 -6.72 -8.20
CA ALA A 20 1.76 -7.06 -8.18
C ALA A 20 0.90 -5.84 -8.54
N PHE A 21 1.11 -4.67 -7.92
CA PHE A 21 0.37 -3.45 -8.30
C PHE A 21 0.60 -3.06 -9.77
N GLN A 22 1.82 -3.18 -10.28
CA GLN A 22 2.14 -2.87 -11.68
C GLN A 22 1.49 -3.84 -12.69
N ALA A 23 1.15 -5.06 -12.27
CA ALA A 23 0.48 -6.05 -13.12
C ALA A 23 -0.97 -5.64 -13.45
N HIS A 24 -1.65 -4.89 -12.58
CA HIS A 24 -3.03 -4.42 -12.79
C HIS A 24 -3.19 -3.25 -13.77
N ARG A 25 -2.19 -3.03 -14.65
CA ARG A 25 -2.07 -1.96 -15.67
C ARG A 25 -3.35 -1.14 -15.85
N SER A 26 -3.36 0.09 -15.32
CA SER A 26 -4.48 1.03 -15.47
C SER A 26 -3.97 2.36 -15.97
N ALA A 27 -4.71 2.98 -16.90
CA ALA A 27 -4.40 4.31 -17.42
C ALA A 27 -4.60 5.42 -16.37
N HIS A 28 -5.37 5.14 -15.31
CA HIS A 28 -5.72 6.10 -14.28
C HIS A 28 -4.90 5.94 -13.00
N ILE A 29 -4.19 4.82 -12.85
CA ILE A 29 -3.43 4.50 -11.63
C ILE A 29 -1.95 4.47 -11.97
N LEU A 30 -1.23 5.48 -11.48
CA LEU A 30 0.23 5.48 -11.52
C LEU A 30 0.79 4.76 -10.30
N VAL A 31 1.60 3.72 -10.53
CA VAL A 31 2.30 2.96 -9.47
C VAL A 31 3.80 3.22 -9.58
N THR A 32 4.40 3.80 -8.54
CA THR A 32 5.85 4.09 -8.51
C THR A 32 6.55 3.47 -7.32
N ALA A 33 7.83 3.16 -7.49
CA ALA A 33 8.73 2.83 -6.39
C ALA A 33 9.07 4.11 -5.60
N SER A 34 9.23 3.98 -4.29
CA SER A 34 9.74 5.05 -3.43
C SER A 34 10.90 4.57 -2.55
N GLY A 35 11.65 5.54 -2.01
CA GLY A 35 12.63 5.29 -0.95
C GLY A 35 11.97 4.99 0.41
N CYS A 36 12.73 5.12 1.49
CA CYS A 36 12.19 4.93 2.83
C CYS A 36 11.13 6.00 3.15
N MET A 37 9.96 5.57 3.64
CA MET A 37 8.86 6.46 4.03
C MET A 37 8.72 6.61 5.56
N GLY A 38 9.75 6.22 6.32
CA GLY A 38 9.77 6.37 7.79
C GLY A 38 8.91 5.37 8.59
N GLN A 39 8.30 4.37 7.95
CA GLN A 39 7.43 3.37 8.59
C GLN A 39 8.02 1.96 8.56
N CYS A 40 9.32 1.82 8.85
CA CYS A 40 10.04 0.55 8.71
C CYS A 40 9.47 -0.58 9.56
N SER A 41 8.93 -0.30 10.76
CA SER A 41 8.33 -1.30 11.65
C SER A 41 7.04 -1.92 11.10
N SER A 42 6.45 -1.32 10.07
CA SER A 42 5.17 -1.74 9.48
C SER A 42 5.30 -2.10 7.99
N GLY A 43 6.52 -2.33 7.50
CA GLY A 43 6.77 -2.65 6.10
C GLY A 43 6.21 -4.02 5.67
N PRO A 44 5.87 -4.22 4.37
CA PRO A 44 5.89 -3.24 3.28
C PRO A 44 4.80 -2.18 3.41
N THR A 45 5.12 -0.94 3.04
CA THR A 45 4.17 0.17 3.09
C THR A 45 3.88 0.75 1.72
N VAL A 46 2.63 1.16 1.53
CA VAL A 46 2.11 1.80 0.33
C VAL A 46 1.34 3.05 0.70
N HIS A 47 1.58 4.14 -0.02
CA HIS A 47 0.85 5.40 0.13
C HIS A 47 0.07 5.70 -1.15
N ILE A 48 -1.25 5.85 -1.00
CA ILE A 48 -2.17 6.16 -2.09
C ILE A 48 -2.50 7.64 -2.03
N LEU A 49 -2.32 8.29 -3.17
CA LEU A 49 -2.61 9.71 -3.39
C LEU A 49 -3.61 9.81 -4.55
N PRO A 50 -4.55 10.76 -4.52
CA PRO A 50 -4.70 11.84 -3.52
C PRO A 50 -5.42 11.43 -2.22
N ASP A 51 -5.95 10.22 -2.11
CA ASP A 51 -6.76 9.71 -0.99
C ASP A 51 -6.08 9.69 0.40
N ASP A 52 -4.80 10.06 0.48
CA ASP A 52 -3.93 10.00 1.66
C ASP A 52 -4.02 8.70 2.47
N THR A 53 -4.26 7.58 1.79
CA THR A 53 -4.45 6.28 2.42
C THR A 53 -3.11 5.56 2.55
N TRP A 54 -2.83 5.04 3.74
CA TRP A 54 -1.59 4.35 4.07
C TRP A 54 -1.88 2.90 4.38
N TYR A 55 -1.30 2.01 3.58
CA TYR A 55 -1.32 0.58 3.83
C TYR A 55 0.01 0.10 4.41
N CYS A 56 -0.06 -0.94 5.24
CA CYS A 56 1.10 -1.52 5.90
C CYS A 56 1.02 -3.04 5.97
N ARG A 57 2.18 -3.68 6.19
CA ARG A 57 2.34 -5.13 6.29
C ARG A 57 1.74 -5.89 5.10
N LEU A 58 1.76 -5.27 3.92
CA LEU A 58 1.19 -5.86 2.72
C LEU A 58 2.01 -7.06 2.23
N ARG A 59 1.31 -8.10 1.80
CA ARG A 59 1.84 -9.20 1.01
C ARG A 59 1.36 -9.04 -0.44
N PRO A 60 2.05 -9.67 -1.41
CA PRO A 60 1.62 -9.59 -2.82
C PRO A 60 0.17 -10.05 -3.04
N GLY A 61 -0.32 -11.03 -2.29
CA GLY A 61 -1.69 -11.53 -2.39
C GLY A 61 -2.76 -10.58 -1.87
N ASP A 62 -2.40 -9.55 -1.09
CA ASP A 62 -3.36 -8.56 -0.57
C ASP A 62 -3.68 -7.48 -1.65
N VAL A 63 -2.90 -7.43 -2.74
CA VAL A 63 -3.01 -6.41 -3.80
C VAL A 63 -4.31 -6.49 -4.58
N ASP A 64 -4.79 -7.69 -4.91
CA ASP A 64 -6.04 -7.87 -5.67
C ASP A 64 -7.24 -7.21 -4.95
N THR A 65 -7.31 -7.38 -3.63
CA THR A 65 -8.35 -6.75 -2.79
C THR A 65 -8.22 -5.24 -2.77
N ILE A 66 -7.00 -4.70 -2.62
CA ILE A 66 -6.78 -3.24 -2.63
C ILE A 66 -7.18 -2.64 -3.98
N VAL A 67 -6.84 -3.30 -5.09
CA VAL A 67 -7.17 -2.81 -6.43
C VAL A 67 -8.68 -2.88 -6.67
N SER A 68 -9.31 -4.01 -6.38
CA SER A 68 -10.74 -4.19 -6.66
C SER A 68 -11.64 -3.36 -5.74
N GLN A 69 -11.34 -3.32 -4.44
CA GLN A 69 -12.17 -2.65 -3.43
C GLN A 69 -11.81 -1.17 -3.30
N HIS A 70 -10.56 -0.84 -2.97
CA HIS A 70 -10.19 0.56 -2.76
C HIS A 70 -10.11 1.30 -4.09
N LEU A 71 -9.27 0.87 -5.01
CA LEU A 71 -9.08 1.60 -6.26
C LEU A 71 -10.29 1.48 -7.21
N GLY A 72 -11.04 0.38 -7.12
CA GLY A 72 -12.21 0.13 -7.95
C GLY A 72 -13.52 0.69 -7.41
N GLN A 73 -13.73 0.68 -6.08
CA GLN A 73 -15.00 1.07 -5.46
C GLN A 73 -14.87 2.27 -4.50
N GLY A 74 -13.67 2.79 -4.28
CA GLY A 74 -13.41 3.89 -3.36
C GLY A 74 -13.48 3.49 -1.88
N GLN A 75 -13.39 2.19 -1.55
CA GLN A 75 -13.53 1.67 -0.19
C GLN A 75 -12.21 1.11 0.34
N PRO A 76 -11.56 1.75 1.34
CA PRO A 76 -10.30 1.25 1.88
C PRO A 76 -10.39 -0.14 2.52
N VAL A 77 -9.31 -0.93 2.42
CA VAL A 77 -9.20 -2.26 3.03
C VAL A 77 -8.70 -2.13 4.48
N THR A 78 -9.63 -2.13 5.43
CA THR A 78 -9.38 -1.77 6.83
C THR A 78 -8.29 -2.59 7.52
N ASP A 79 -8.17 -3.88 7.20
CA ASP A 79 -7.21 -4.81 7.83
C ASP A 79 -5.74 -4.43 7.61
N HIS A 80 -5.48 -3.65 6.56
CA HIS A 80 -4.14 -3.21 6.18
C HIS A 80 -3.89 -1.72 6.41
N LEU A 81 -4.87 -0.97 6.94
CA LEU A 81 -4.67 0.44 7.22
C LEU A 81 -3.59 0.65 8.28
N HIS A 82 -2.71 1.60 8.02
CA HIS A 82 -1.65 1.95 8.96
C HIS A 82 -2.22 2.80 10.09
N SER A 83 -2.35 2.22 11.30
CA SER A 83 -3.01 2.84 12.47
C SER A 83 -2.50 4.24 12.85
N ARG A 84 -1.21 4.53 12.63
CA ARG A 84 -0.66 5.90 12.84
C ARG A 84 -1.38 6.98 12.02
N PHE A 85 -1.83 6.64 10.81
CA PHE A 85 -2.49 7.56 9.88
C PHE A 85 -4.00 7.38 9.84
N HIS A 86 -4.47 6.18 10.23
CA HIS A 86 -5.87 5.77 10.24
C HIS A 86 -6.20 5.18 11.61
N PRO A 87 -6.24 6.00 12.67
CA PRO A 87 -6.62 5.50 14.00
C PRO A 87 -8.08 4.99 13.96
N PRO A 88 -8.41 3.98 14.77
CA PRO A 88 -9.81 3.60 14.93
C PRO A 88 -10.62 4.79 15.47
N PRO A 89 -11.93 4.85 15.23
CA PRO A 89 -12.80 5.84 15.84
C PRO A 89 -12.62 5.83 17.37
N GLU A 90 -12.60 7.02 17.97
CA GLU A 90 -12.67 7.16 19.44
C GLU A 90 -14.11 6.84 19.88
N ASP A 91 -14.26 6.00 20.91
CA ASP A 91 -15.54 5.71 21.58
C ASP A 91 -16.04 6.91 22.40
#